data_AF-A0A259EN24-F1
#
_entry.id   AF-A0A259EN24-F1
#
_cell.length_a   1.000
_cell.length_b   1.000
_cell.length_c   1.000
_cell.angle_alpha   90.00
_cell.angle_beta   90.00
_cell.angle_gamma   90.00
#
_symmetry.space_group_name_H-M   'P 1'
#
loop_
_entity.id
_entity.type
_entity.pdbx_description
1 polymer ?
#
loop_
_entity_poly.entity_id
_entity_poly.type
_entity_poly.pdbx_seq_one_letter_code
_entity_poly.pdbx_strand_id
1 'polypeptide(L)'
;MNLDHTAEPWSINDWPQSRSEISIGAIGTPRVAIIPLRDVSINEQKANARRIVACVNACAGISAENLEDNLPVKELALRYNAVLQQRDETLALLQEIAKTLSAHPDAHIGNKIVHFAHRKALAAIANLTAVS
;
A
#
# COMPACT_ATOMS: atom_id res chain seq x y z
N MET A 1 -4.85 -24.02 16.90
CA MET A 1 -5.96 -23.06 17.08
C MET A 1 -5.91 -22.15 15.87
N ASN A 2 -6.98 -22.05 15.08
CA ASN A 2 -7.10 -20.95 14.14
C ASN A 2 -7.32 -19.69 14.97
N LEU A 3 -6.37 -18.75 14.93
CA LEU A 3 -6.53 -17.41 15.47
C LEU A 3 -7.29 -16.60 14.41
N ASP A 4 -8.54 -16.98 14.17
CA ASP A 4 -9.39 -16.24 13.25
C ASP A 4 -9.54 -14.81 13.78
N HIS A 5 -9.31 -13.83 12.90
CA HIS A 5 -9.42 -12.42 13.24
C HIS A 5 -10.80 -12.11 13.81
N THR A 6 -10.83 -11.17 14.76
CA THR A 6 -12.12 -10.64 15.20
C THR A 6 -12.71 -9.81 14.07
N ALA A 7 -13.92 -10.20 13.63
CA ALA A 7 -14.59 -9.63 12.47
C ALA A 7 -14.45 -8.10 12.35
N GLU A 8 -14.05 -7.61 11.18
CA GLU A 8 -14.07 -6.19 10.82
C GLU A 8 -15.39 -5.79 10.13
N PRO A 9 -15.79 -4.51 10.10
CA PRO A 9 -15.12 -3.33 10.65
C PRO A 9 -15.31 -3.16 12.15
N TRP A 10 -14.29 -2.60 12.81
CA TRP A 10 -14.37 -2.19 14.20
C TRP A 10 -14.94 -0.77 14.33
N SER A 11 -15.59 -0.53 15.47
CA SER A 11 -16.08 0.78 15.88
C SER A 11 -15.74 1.05 17.35
N ILE A 12 -15.84 2.33 17.73
CA ILE A 12 -15.94 2.70 19.14
C ILE A 12 -17.34 2.37 19.56
N ASN A 13 -17.48 1.48 20.53
CA ASN A 13 -18.77 0.95 20.89
C ASN A 13 -19.38 1.78 22.05
N ASP A 14 -20.65 2.16 21.88
CA ASP A 14 -21.43 2.93 22.87
C ASP A 14 -22.07 2.02 23.94
N TRP A 15 -21.40 0.91 24.31
CA TRP A 15 -21.75 0.17 25.54
C TRP A 15 -21.82 1.16 26.70
N PRO A 16 -22.59 0.91 27.78
CA PRO A 16 -22.58 1.78 28.95
C PRO A 16 -21.12 1.98 29.40
N GLN A 17 -20.54 3.09 28.94
CA GLN A 17 -19.15 3.42 29.18
C GLN A 17 -19.17 3.71 30.66
N SER A 18 -18.54 2.82 31.45
CA SER A 18 -18.16 3.25 32.78
C SER A 18 -17.37 4.55 32.56
N ARG A 19 -17.53 5.53 33.45
CA ARG A 19 -16.76 6.78 33.39
C ARG A 19 -15.24 6.58 33.45
N SER A 20 -14.75 5.34 33.37
CA SER A 20 -13.37 4.89 33.49
C SER A 20 -12.81 4.18 32.25
N GLU A 21 -13.60 3.87 31.19
CA GLU A 21 -13.09 3.05 30.07
C GLU A 21 -13.76 3.32 28.71
N ILE A 22 -12.99 3.17 27.62
CA ILE A 22 -13.51 3.13 26.23
C ILE A 22 -13.33 1.71 25.68
N SER A 23 -14.39 1.17 25.08
CA SER A 23 -14.37 -0.15 24.43
C SER A 23 -14.40 -0.01 22.90
N ILE A 24 -13.60 -0.84 22.23
CA ILE A 24 -13.56 -0.95 20.76
C ILE A 24 -13.72 -2.40 20.32
N GLY A 25 -14.26 -2.61 19.13
CA GLY A 25 -14.45 -3.93 18.54
C GLY A 25 -15.49 -3.93 17.43
N ALA A 26 -15.78 -5.09 16.85
CA ALA A 26 -16.85 -5.23 15.87
C ALA A 26 -18.22 -4.93 16.50
N ILE A 27 -19.16 -4.45 15.68
CA ILE A 27 -20.55 -4.26 16.10
C ILE A 27 -21.17 -5.64 16.39
N GLY A 28 -21.78 -5.78 17.57
CA GLY A 28 -22.47 -7.02 17.95
C GLY A 28 -21.58 -8.15 18.47
N THR A 29 -20.26 -7.93 18.60
CA THR A 29 -19.34 -8.91 19.22
C THR A 29 -19.06 -8.56 20.68
N PRO A 30 -18.56 -9.52 21.50
CA PRO A 30 -17.98 -9.23 22.80
C PRO A 30 -16.88 -8.15 22.71
N ARG A 31 -16.60 -7.48 23.85
CA ARG A 31 -15.54 -6.46 23.92
C ARG A 31 -14.20 -7.08 23.48
N VAL A 32 -13.57 -6.47 22.48
CA VAL A 32 -12.32 -6.97 21.91
C VAL A 32 -11.12 -6.30 22.56
N ALA A 33 -11.19 -4.97 22.76
CA ALA A 33 -10.18 -4.23 23.50
C ALA A 33 -10.80 -3.12 24.36
N ILE A 34 -10.13 -2.84 25.48
CA ILE A 34 -10.48 -1.81 26.45
C ILE A 34 -9.30 -0.85 26.60
N ILE A 35 -9.59 0.44 26.50
CA ILE A 35 -8.63 1.52 26.72
C ILE A 35 -8.96 2.14 28.09
N PRO A 36 -8.15 1.90 29.13
CA PRO A 36 -8.43 2.39 30.47
C PRO A 36 -8.18 3.90 30.58
N LEU A 37 -9.04 4.62 31.31
CA LEU A 37 -8.84 6.02 31.64
C LEU A 37 -7.79 6.18 32.75
N ARG A 38 -6.51 6.03 32.42
CA ARG A 38 -5.40 6.37 33.32
C ARG A 38 -4.63 7.56 32.76
N ASP A 39 -4.49 8.59 33.57
CA ASP A 39 -3.60 9.75 33.37
C ASP A 39 -3.81 10.64 32.13
N VAL A 40 -4.85 10.39 31.32
CA VAL A 40 -5.19 11.18 30.13
C VAL A 40 -6.68 11.48 30.04
N SER A 41 -7.05 12.60 29.41
CA SER A 41 -8.45 13.04 29.30
C SER A 41 -9.32 12.06 28.49
N ILE A 42 -10.64 12.06 28.74
CA ILE A 42 -11.59 11.27 27.94
C ILE A 42 -11.52 11.60 26.43
N ASN A 43 -11.25 12.86 26.08
CA ASN A 43 -11.16 13.29 24.69
C ASN A 43 -9.91 12.72 24.01
N GLU A 44 -8.78 12.69 24.73
CA GLU A 44 -7.53 12.12 24.24
C GLU A 44 -7.66 10.61 24.03
N GLN A 45 -8.33 9.89 24.93
CA GLN A 45 -8.56 8.47 24.72
C GLN A 45 -9.57 8.17 23.63
N LYS A 46 -10.61 8.99 23.45
CA LYS A 46 -11.46 8.89 22.26
C LYS A 46 -10.64 9.04 20.99
N ALA A 47 -9.68 9.96 20.96
CA ALA A 47 -8.77 10.10 19.83
C ALA A 47 -7.88 8.85 19.63
N ASN A 48 -7.31 8.31 20.71
CA ASN A 48 -6.51 7.08 20.64
C ASN A 48 -7.34 5.88 20.18
N ALA A 49 -8.57 5.73 20.67
CA ALA A 49 -9.51 4.69 20.24
C ALA A 49 -9.83 4.80 18.74
N ARG A 50 -10.06 6.02 18.24
CA ARG A 50 -10.27 6.26 16.80
C ARG A 50 -9.05 5.84 15.97
N ARG A 51 -7.84 6.13 16.45
CA ARG A 51 -6.60 5.75 15.77
C ARG A 51 -6.45 4.24 15.70
N ILE A 52 -6.70 3.53 16.80
CA ILE A 52 -6.63 2.06 16.83
C ILE A 52 -7.67 1.46 15.87
N VAL A 53 -8.93 1.92 15.93
CA VAL A 53 -9.98 1.46 15.01
C VAL A 53 -9.61 1.70 13.55
N ALA A 54 -9.07 2.88 13.22
CA ALA A 54 -8.62 3.19 11.87
C ALA A 54 -7.49 2.26 11.40
N CYS A 55 -6.50 1.99 12.26
CA CYS A 55 -5.41 1.07 11.95
C CYS A 55 -5.92 -0.36 11.73
N VAL A 56 -6.78 -0.88 12.61
CA VAL A 56 -7.34 -2.24 12.46
C VAL A 56 -8.18 -2.34 11.18
N ASN A 57 -9.04 -1.36 10.90
CA ASN A 57 -9.84 -1.35 9.69
C ASN A 57 -8.98 -1.22 8.42
N ALA A 58 -7.84 -0.51 8.47
CA ALA A 58 -6.90 -0.45 7.35
C ALA A 58 -6.21 -1.79 7.07
N CYS A 59 -6.14 -2.68 8.07
CA CYS A 59 -5.62 -4.03 7.95
C CYS A 59 -6.69 -5.07 7.56
N ALA A 60 -7.94 -4.65 7.32
CA ALA A 60 -9.03 -5.58 7.05
C ALA A 60 -8.72 -6.51 5.86
N GLY A 61 -8.93 -7.82 6.05
CA GLY A 61 -8.64 -8.84 5.04
C GLY A 61 -7.16 -9.27 4.96
N ILE A 62 -6.29 -8.76 5.85
CA ILE A 62 -4.90 -9.20 5.98
C ILE A 62 -4.81 -10.15 7.19
N SER A 63 -4.26 -11.36 7.01
CA SER A 63 -4.09 -12.31 8.12
C SER A 63 -3.14 -11.79 9.21
N ALA A 64 -3.29 -12.29 10.44
CA ALA A 64 -2.47 -11.88 11.56
C ALA A 64 -0.99 -12.26 11.31
N GLU A 65 -0.78 -13.45 10.76
CA GLU A 65 0.54 -13.94 10.36
C GLU A 65 1.20 -13.00 9.34
N ASN A 66 0.42 -12.49 8.36
CA ASN A 66 0.94 -11.54 7.39
C ASN A 66 1.34 -10.20 8.04
N LEU A 67 0.57 -9.72 9.02
CA LEU A 67 0.89 -8.49 9.74
C LEU A 67 2.13 -8.67 10.64
N GLU A 68 2.22 -9.80 11.35
CA GLU A 68 3.35 -10.15 12.24
C GLU A 68 4.65 -10.34 11.46
N ASP A 69 4.59 -11.01 10.31
CA ASP A 69 5.72 -11.16 9.40
C ASP A 69 6.02 -9.89 8.59
N ASN A 70 5.22 -8.83 8.81
CA ASN A 70 5.30 -7.55 8.11
C ASN A 70 5.23 -7.71 6.58
N LEU A 71 4.50 -8.72 6.10
CA LEU A 71 4.37 -9.08 4.70
C LEU A 71 3.76 -7.95 3.85
N PRO A 72 2.71 -7.23 4.27
CA PRO A 72 2.18 -6.11 3.48
C PRO A 72 3.20 -5.01 3.22
N VAL A 73 4.04 -4.68 4.21
CA VAL A 73 5.09 -3.67 4.06
C VAL A 73 6.23 -4.20 3.19
N LYS A 74 6.63 -5.46 3.38
CA LYS A 74 7.64 -6.11 2.52
C LYS A 74 7.17 -6.20 1.07
N GLU A 75 5.93 -6.58 0.85
CA GLU A 75 5.32 -6.67 -0.48
C GLU A 75 5.19 -5.28 -1.12
N LEU A 76 4.74 -4.27 -0.37
CA LEU A 76 4.72 -2.89 -0.83
C LEU A 76 6.12 -2.42 -1.21
N ALA A 77 7.14 -2.70 -0.40
CA ALA A 77 8.52 -2.34 -0.70
C ALA A 77 9.05 -3.06 -1.95
N LEU A 78 8.73 -4.34 -2.13
CA LEU A 78 9.07 -5.10 -3.34
C LEU A 78 8.42 -4.50 -4.59
N ARG A 79 7.10 -4.26 -4.55
CA ARG A 79 6.35 -3.65 -5.66
C ARG A 79 6.88 -2.24 -5.96
N TYR A 80 7.15 -1.44 -4.93
CA TYR A 80 7.71 -0.10 -5.07
C TYR A 80 9.09 -0.12 -5.71
N ASN A 81 9.98 -1.02 -5.28
CA ASN A 81 11.31 -1.17 -5.87
C ASN A 81 11.23 -1.64 -7.33
N ALA A 82 10.31 -2.55 -7.66
CA ALA A 82 10.07 -2.97 -9.05
C ALA A 82 9.61 -1.80 -9.92
N VAL A 83 8.69 -0.96 -9.42
CA VAL A 83 8.25 0.25 -10.12
C VAL A 83 9.40 1.25 -10.31
N LEU A 84 10.24 1.45 -9.29
CA LEU A 84 11.42 2.31 -9.43
C LEU A 84 12.39 1.80 -10.49
N GLN A 85 12.64 0.49 -10.52
CA GLN A 85 13.48 -0.12 -11.55
C GLN A 85 12.89 0.08 -12.94
N GLN A 86 11.60 -0.16 -13.12
CA GLN A 86 10.90 0.04 -14.40
C GLN A 86 10.96 1.50 -14.86
N ARG A 87 10.81 2.46 -13.93
CA ARG A 87 10.96 3.89 -14.21
C ARG A 87 12.35 4.20 -14.74
N ASP A 88 13.39 3.70 -14.07
CA ASP A 88 14.78 4.00 -14.41
C ASP A 88 15.18 3.37 -15.76
N GLU A 89 14.75 2.13 -16.02
CA GLU A 89 14.91 1.48 -17.32
C GLU A 89 14.22 2.27 -18.44
N THR A 90 12.95 2.66 -18.23
CA THR A 90 12.19 3.44 -19.22
C THR A 90 12.83 4.79 -19.48
N LEU A 91 13.28 5.49 -18.44
CA LEU A 91 13.96 6.77 -18.56
C LEU A 91 15.26 6.64 -19.35
N ALA A 92 16.06 5.61 -19.08
CA ALA A 92 17.29 5.35 -19.82
C ALA A 92 17.01 5.14 -21.33
N LEU A 93 15.96 4.38 -21.65
CA LEU A 93 15.54 4.15 -23.04
C LEU A 93 15.10 5.44 -23.74
N LEU A 94 14.31 6.27 -23.07
CA LEU A 94 13.88 7.57 -23.61
C LEU A 94 15.07 8.51 -23.84
N GLN A 95 16.05 8.51 -22.93
CA GLN A 95 17.29 9.28 -23.09
C GLN A 95 18.12 8.79 -24.28
N GLU A 96 18.22 7.48 -24.52
CA GLU A 96 18.89 6.92 -25.71
C GLU A 96 18.20 7.35 -27.01
N ILE A 97 16.86 7.28 -27.04
CA ILE A 97 16.08 7.71 -28.21
C ILE A 97 16.30 9.20 -28.47
N ALA A 98 16.21 10.04 -27.43
CA ALA A 98 16.42 11.49 -27.55
C ALA A 98 17.82 11.84 -28.05
N LYS A 99 18.87 11.18 -27.54
CA LYS A 99 20.25 11.34 -28.03
C LYS A 99 20.35 10.96 -29.50
N THR A 100 19.78 9.83 -29.90
CA THR A 100 19.83 9.33 -31.28
C THR A 100 19.15 10.31 -32.24
N LEU A 101 17.97 10.84 -31.87
CA LEU A 101 17.25 11.87 -32.63
C LEU A 101 18.05 13.16 -32.75
N SER A 102 18.67 13.64 -31.67
CA SER A 102 19.48 14.86 -31.69
C SER A 102 20.73 14.74 -32.58
N ALA A 103 21.30 13.54 -32.71
CA ALA A 103 22.50 13.31 -33.50
C ALA A 103 22.22 13.15 -35.00
N HIS A 104 20.97 12.87 -35.41
CA HIS A 104 20.61 12.53 -36.78
C HIS A 104 19.26 13.16 -37.20
N PRO A 105 19.24 14.46 -37.54
CA PRO A 105 18.00 15.21 -37.82
C PRO A 105 17.32 14.89 -39.15
N ASP A 106 17.95 14.11 -40.05
CA ASP A 106 17.42 13.85 -41.39
C ASP A 106 16.33 12.74 -41.44
N ALA A 107 15.23 13.05 -42.14
CA ALA A 107 13.99 12.27 -42.18
C ALA A 107 14.12 10.79 -42.63
N HIS A 108 15.19 10.41 -43.34
CA HIS A 108 15.41 9.03 -43.78
C HIS A 108 15.88 8.09 -42.64
N ILE A 109 16.42 8.65 -41.55
CA ILE A 109 16.83 7.91 -40.35
C ILE A 109 15.65 7.74 -39.38
N GLY A 110 14.62 8.59 -39.49
CA GLY A 110 13.40 8.53 -38.68
C GLY A 110 12.74 7.14 -38.67
N ASN A 111 12.76 6.41 -39.78
CA ASN A 111 12.16 5.08 -39.86
C ASN A 111 12.94 4.02 -39.04
N LYS A 112 14.28 4.09 -39.00
CA LYS A 112 15.11 3.22 -38.15
C LYS A 112 14.97 3.58 -36.67
N ILE A 113 14.85 4.87 -36.35
CA ILE A 113 14.65 5.34 -34.98
C ILE A 113 13.27 4.94 -34.46
N VAL A 114 12.22 5.08 -35.27
CA VAL A 114 10.86 4.63 -34.94
C VAL A 114 10.84 3.12 -34.70
N HIS A 115 11.50 2.32 -35.54
CA HIS A 115 11.62 0.87 -35.31
C HIS A 115 12.43 0.50 -34.06
N PHE A 116 13.46 1.26 -33.70
CA PHE A 116 14.21 1.07 -32.46
C PHE A 116 13.36 1.42 -31.23
N ALA A 117 12.72 2.59 -31.24
CA ALA A 117 11.83 3.06 -30.18
C ALA A 117 10.65 2.10 -29.99
N HIS A 118 10.03 1.62 -31.08
CA HIS A 118 8.93 0.65 -31.04
C HIS A 118 9.35 -0.68 -30.40
N ARG A 119 10.52 -1.24 -30.75
CA ARG A 119 11.02 -2.48 -30.14
C ARG A 119 11.32 -2.31 -28.66
N LYS A 120 11.96 -1.21 -28.26
CA LYS A 120 12.25 -0.91 -26.85
C LYS A 120 10.98 -0.68 -26.04
N ALA A 121 9.98 -0.01 -26.61
CA ALA A 121 8.65 0.16 -25.99
C ALA A 121 7.93 -1.18 -25.80
N LEU A 122 7.96 -2.08 -26.80
CA LEU A 122 7.40 -3.43 -26.66
C LEU A 122 8.08 -4.25 -25.57
N ALA A 123 9.40 -4.17 -25.45
CA ALA A 123 10.14 -4.85 -24.37
C ALA A 123 9.77 -4.31 -22.99
N ALA A 124 9.63 -2.98 -22.85
CA ALA A 124 9.18 -2.37 -21.60
C ALA A 124 7.74 -2.77 -21.25
N ILE A 125 6.82 -2.81 -22.22
CA ILE A 125 5.44 -3.27 -22.03
C ILE A 125 5.39 -4.73 -21.59
N ALA A 126 6.18 -5.62 -22.22
CA ALA A 126 6.24 -7.03 -21.85
C ALA A 126 6.72 -7.23 -20.40
N ASN A 127 7.74 -6.47 -19.98
CA ASN A 127 8.24 -6.50 -18.60
C ASN A 127 7.20 -5.97 -17.59
N LEU A 128 6.41 -4.97 -17.96
CA LEU A 128 5.32 -4.44 -17.13
C LEU A 128 4.19 -5.47 -16.94
N THR A 129 3.85 -6.22 -17.97
CA THR A 129 2.79 -7.24 -17.92
C THR A 129 3.20 -8.55 -17.22
N ALA A 130 4.50 -8.78 -17.01
CA ALA A 130 5.01 -9.98 -16.33
C ALA A 130 5.04 -9.85 -14.79
N VAL A 131 4.86 -8.63 -14.27
CA VAL A 131 4.92 -8.32 -12.83
C VAL A 131 3.50 -8.07 -12.25
N SER A 132 2.49 -7.95 -13.11
CA SER A 132 1.06 -7.85 -12.78
C SER A 132 0.37 -9.21 -12.76
#